data_AF-A0A7V1HD09-F1
#
_entry.id   AF-A0A7V1HD09-F1
#
_cell.length_a   1.000
_cell.length_b   1.000
_cell.length_c   1.000
_cell.angle_alpha   90.00
_cell.angle_beta   90.00
_cell.angle_gamma   90.00
#
_symmetry.space_group_name_H-M   'P 1'
#
loop_
_entity.id
_entity.type
_entity.pdbx_description
1 polymer ?
#
loop_
_entity_poly.entity_id
_entity_poly.type
_entity_poly.pdbx_seq_one_letter_code
_entity_poly.pdbx_strand_id
1 'polypeptide(L)' 'LLKVNARELYHISRLREDATAQWDIRRTAGAMSRLAKKVMPLTCLLMGGKDSYSKIYKDIFGKPPKLSPPE' A
#
# COMPACT_ATOMS: atom_id res chain seq x y z
N LEU A 1 0.41 -19.31 10.69
CA LEU A 1 1.34 -18.50 9.87
C LEU A 1 0.59 -17.94 8.68
N LEU A 2 0.70 -16.63 8.42
CA LEU A 2 0.07 -15.98 7.26
C LEU A 2 0.98 -16.16 6.02
N LYS A 3 0.41 -16.64 4.90
CA LYS A 3 1.06 -16.66 3.59
C LYS A 3 0.14 -16.00 2.59
N VAL A 4 0.65 -15.01 1.88
CA VAL A 4 -0.10 -14.27 0.87
C VAL A 4 0.80 -13.97 -0.32
N ASN A 5 0.22 -13.95 -1.51
CA ASN A 5 0.89 -13.47 -2.71
C ASN A 5 0.90 -11.92 -2.74
N ALA A 6 1.60 -11.35 -3.73
CA ALA A 6 1.72 -9.89 -3.84
C ALA A 6 0.36 -9.19 -4.03
N ARG A 7 -0.58 -9.78 -4.78
CA ARG A 7 -1.91 -9.21 -5.01
C ARG A 7 -2.74 -9.17 -3.72
N GLU A 8 -2.72 -10.25 -2.95
CA GLU A 8 -3.36 -10.32 -1.64
C GLU A 8 -2.73 -9.31 -0.67
N LEU A 9 -1.40 -9.16 -0.70
CA LEU A 9 -0.72 -8.14 0.10
C LEU A 9 -1.12 -6.72 -0.32
N TYR A 10 -1.36 -6.45 -1.59
CA TYR A 10 -1.92 -5.17 -2.05
C TYR A 10 -3.30 -4.91 -1.44
N HIS A 11 -4.18 -5.91 -1.42
CA HIS A 11 -5.51 -5.77 -0.81
C HIS A 11 -5.43 -5.53 0.70
N ILE A 12 -4.53 -6.23 1.39
CA ILE A 12 -4.24 -5.99 2.81
C ILE A 12 -3.75 -4.56 3.00
N SER A 13 -2.68 -4.18 2.29
CA SER A 13 -2.07 -2.85 2.36
C SER A 13 -3.10 -1.74 2.16
N ARG A 14 -3.98 -1.86 1.15
CA ARG A 14 -4.98 -0.84 0.82
C ARG A 14 -5.90 -0.47 1.97
N LEU A 15 -6.34 -1.45 2.76
CA LEU A 15 -7.30 -1.23 3.86
C LEU A 15 -6.63 -1.19 5.23
N ARG A 16 -5.49 -1.87 5.39
CA ARG A 16 -4.85 -2.04 6.68
C ARG A 16 -3.75 -1.03 6.93
N GLU A 17 -3.17 -0.40 5.92
CA GLU A 17 -2.27 0.75 6.11
C GLU A 17 -2.98 2.10 6.13
N ASP A 18 -4.27 2.14 5.78
CA ASP A 18 -5.07 3.36 5.76
C ASP A 18 -5.14 4.04 7.14
N ALA A 19 -5.23 5.37 7.15
CA ALA A 19 -5.35 6.18 8.37
C ALA A 19 -6.46 5.70 9.33
N THR A 20 -7.57 5.18 8.78
CA THR A 20 -8.74 4.71 9.55
C THR A 20 -8.55 3.33 10.19
N ALA A 21 -7.50 2.59 9.85
CA ALA A 21 -7.23 1.27 10.41
C ALA A 21 -6.76 1.34 11.88
N GLN A 22 -7.09 0.31 12.67
CA GLN A 22 -6.59 0.18 14.04
C GLN A 22 -5.05 0.18 14.06
N TRP A 23 -4.49 0.80 15.10
CA TRP A 23 -3.09 1.20 15.10
C TRP A 23 -2.13 0.01 14.97
N ASP A 24 -2.45 -1.11 15.62
CA ASP A 24 -1.60 -2.31 15.60
C ASP A 24 -1.56 -2.97 14.23
N ILE A 25 -2.72 -3.13 13.59
CA ILE A 25 -2.77 -3.72 12.25
C ILE A 25 -2.16 -2.76 11.21
N ARG A 26 -2.30 -1.44 11.40
CA ARG A 26 -1.63 -0.43 10.57
C ARG A 26 -0.13 -0.52 10.62
N ARG A 27 0.45 -0.64 11.81
CA ARG A 27 1.89 -0.83 11.99
C ARG A 27 2.37 -2.15 11.38
N THR A 28 1.59 -3.22 11.57
CA THR A 28 1.93 -4.57 11.08
C THR A 28 1.89 -4.64 9.56
N ALA A 29 0.81 -4.19 8.93
CA ALA A 29 0.67 -4.14 7.47
C ALA A 29 1.75 -3.25 6.84
N GLY A 30 2.03 -2.08 7.41
CA GLY A 30 3.11 -1.22 6.94
C GLY A 30 4.49 -1.87 7.02
N ALA A 31 4.76 -2.68 8.05
CA ALA A 31 6.00 -3.45 8.16
C ALA A 31 6.11 -4.52 7.07
N MET A 32 5.02 -5.26 6.82
CA MET A 32 4.95 -6.25 5.73
C MET A 32 5.20 -5.60 4.37
N SER A 33 4.55 -4.46 4.08
CA SER A 33 4.73 -3.74 2.82
C SER A 33 6.15 -3.20 2.65
N ARG A 34 6.81 -2.72 3.72
CA ARG A 34 8.22 -2.32 3.66
C ARG A 34 9.14 -3.48 3.32
N LEU A 35 8.90 -4.67 3.88
CA LEU A 35 9.67 -5.87 3.55
C LEU A 35 9.42 -6.31 2.10
N ALA A 36 8.17 -6.30 1.66
CA ALA A 36 7.81 -6.65 0.28
C ALA A 36 8.44 -5.71 -0.75
N LYS A 37 8.45 -4.40 -0.49
CA LYS A 37 9.10 -3.39 -1.35
C LYS A 37 10.60 -3.60 -1.49
N LYS A 38 11.28 -4.12 -0.46
CA LYS A 38 12.72 -4.44 -0.55
C LYS A 38 13.01 -5.61 -1.49
N VAL A 39 12.14 -6.62 -1.50
CA VAL A 39 12.33 -7.86 -2.29
C VAL A 39 11.75 -7.74 -3.71
N MET A 40 10.62 -7.04 -3.86
CA MET A 40 9.88 -6.91 -5.12
C MET A 40 9.53 -5.44 -5.40
N PRO A 41 10.54 -4.58 -5.64
CA PRO A 41 10.34 -3.12 -5.73
C PRO A 41 9.41 -2.71 -6.87
N LEU A 42 9.54 -3.33 -8.06
CA LEU A 42 8.70 -3.01 -9.21
C LEU A 42 7.25 -3.50 -9.04
N THR A 43 7.06 -4.69 -8.49
CA THR A 43 5.72 -5.23 -8.20
C THR A 43 5.01 -4.40 -7.12
N CYS A 44 5.74 -4.00 -6.08
CA CYS A 44 5.18 -3.27 -4.92
C CYS A 44 5.27 -1.74 -5.07
N LEU A 45 5.55 -1.24 -6.28
CA LEU A 45 5.81 0.16 -6.58
C LEU A 45 4.69 1.07 -6.05
N LEU A 46 3.43 0.65 -6.23
CA LEU A 46 2.24 1.40 -5.81
C LEU A 46 1.59 0.85 -4.52
N MET A 47 2.29 0.03 -3.74
CA MET A 47 1.76 -0.56 -2.52
C MET A 47 1.66 0.48 -1.39
N GLY A 48 0.52 0.53 -0.69
CA GLY A 48 0.26 1.43 0.44
C GLY A 48 -1.24 1.51 0.78
N GLY A 49 -1.57 2.28 1.83
CA GLY A 49 -2.95 2.57 2.25
C GLY A 49 -3.72 3.41 1.23
N LYS A 50 -5.05 3.25 1.15
CA LYS A 50 -5.97 3.95 0.21
C LYS A 50 -5.71 5.46 0.22
N ASP A 51 -5.63 6.06 1.41
CA ASP A 51 -5.25 7.45 1.66
C ASP A 51 -3.94 7.91 0.99
N SER A 52 -2.97 7.00 0.84
CA SER A 52 -1.62 7.28 0.35
C SER A 52 -1.46 7.06 -1.15
N TYR A 53 -2.43 6.46 -1.85
CA TYR A 53 -2.31 6.09 -3.26
C TYR A 53 -1.93 7.27 -4.16
N SER A 54 -2.68 8.36 -4.07
CA SER A 54 -2.49 9.53 -4.92
C SER A 54 -1.11 10.16 -4.75
N LYS A 55 -0.60 10.18 -3.51
CA LYS A 55 0.75 10.66 -3.20
C LYS A 55 1.81 9.75 -3.80
N ILE A 56 1.74 8.44 -3.52
CA ILE A 56 2.68 7.44 -4.04
C ILE A 56 2.72 7.50 -5.58
N TYR A 57 1.56 7.55 -6.22
CA TYR A 57 1.47 7.63 -7.68
C TYR A 57 2.14 8.89 -8.22
N LYS A 58 1.88 10.05 -7.60
CA LYS A 58 2.50 11.33 -8.00
C LYS A 58 4.01 11.31 -7.82
N ASP A 59 4.51 10.73 -6.74
CA ASP A 59 5.96 10.63 -6.46
C ASP A 59 6.69 9.78 -7.51
N ILE A 60 6.02 8.78 -8.07
CA ILE A 60 6.61 7.87 -9.08
C ILE A 60 6.46 8.39 -10.51
N PHE A 61 5.29 8.91 -10.87
CA PHE A 61 4.95 9.27 -12.25
C PHE A 61 4.98 10.78 -12.54
N GLY A 62 5.25 11.61 -11.53
CA GLY A 62 5.31 13.07 -11.65
C GLY A 62 3.96 13.76 -11.87
N LYS A 63 2.84 13.01 -11.83
CA LYS A 63 1.48 13.51 -12.06
C LYS A 63 0.46 12.72 -11.23
N PRO A 64 -0.71 13.31 -10.89
CA PRO A 64 -1.75 12.58 -10.18
C PRO A 64 -2.34 11.44 -11.02
N PRO A 65 -2.94 10.41 -10.38
CA PRO A 65 -3.66 9.37 -11.10
C PRO A 65 -4.89 9.95 -11.81
N LYS A 66 -5.32 9.31 -12.91
CA LYS A 66 -6.53 9.73 -13.64
C LYS A 66 -7.82 9.63 -12.81
N LEU A 67 -7.84 8.70 -11.86
CA LEU A 67 -8.97 8.44 -10.97
C LEU A 67 -8.49 8.60 -9.53
N SER A 68 -9.19 9.44 -8.79
CA SER A 68 -9.02 9.55 -7.35
C SER A 68 -9.88 8.48 -6.65
N PRO A 69 -9.40 7.90 -5.54
CA PRO A 69 -10.26 7.09 -4.69
C PRO A 69 -11.46 7.92 -4.22
N PRO A 70 -12.67 7.33 -4.11
CA PRO A 70 -13.80 8.01 -3.49
C PRO A 70 -13.47 8.38 -2.05
N GLU A 71 -14.00 9.52 -1.59
CA GLU A 71 -13.94 9.95 -0.18
C GLU A 71 -14.45 8.84 0.76
#